data_AF-A0A2L2NS94-F1
#
_entry.id   AF-A0A2L2NS94-F1
#
_cell.length_a   1.000
_cell.length_b   1.000
_cell.length_c   1.000
_cell.angle_alpha   90.00
_cell.angle_beta   90.00
_cell.angle_gamma   90.00
#
_symmetry.space_group_name_H-M   'P 1'
#
loop_
_entity.id
_entity.type
_entity.pdbx_description
1 polymer ?
#
loop_
_entity_poly.entity_id
_entity_poly.type
_entity_poly.pdbx_seq_one_letter_code
_entity_poly.pdbx_strand_id
1 'polypeptide(L)'
;MLTEILPFRFELDTIAIAGASLWSLALYLGFSRVNEWVIEQLNRWFNFAERSLYTSQSEFEKTRKARESQNAFYASLFSIVPFLVVGTLCNWVLEISLGESWGISTGILACMGAGIYELGRRDGESSD
;
A
#
# COMPACT_ATOMS: atom_id res chain seq x y z
N MET A 1 23.76 11.80 -19.69
CA MET A 1 23.13 11.73 -21.03
C MET A 1 21.63 11.45 -20.99
N LEU A 2 21.05 10.83 -19.94
CA LEU A 2 19.59 10.72 -19.76
C LEU A 2 18.91 11.97 -19.15
N THR A 3 19.69 12.98 -18.79
CA THR A 3 19.25 14.21 -18.10
C THR A 3 18.78 15.33 -19.04
N GLU A 4 18.86 15.16 -20.37
CA GLU A 4 18.44 16.18 -21.35
C GLU A 4 17.10 15.88 -22.06
N ILE A 5 16.48 14.72 -21.80
CA ILE A 5 15.26 14.28 -22.51
C ILE A 5 13.96 14.72 -21.78
N LEU A 6 14.03 15.16 -20.53
CA LEU A 6 12.85 15.57 -19.75
C LEU A 6 12.94 17.06 -19.36
N PRO A 7 11.93 17.89 -19.68
CA PRO A 7 11.89 19.31 -19.29
C PRO A 7 11.63 19.52 -17.78
N PHE A 8 11.64 18.44 -16.99
CA PHE A 8 11.42 18.44 -15.56
C PHE A 8 12.66 17.89 -14.86
N ARG A 9 13.22 18.68 -13.93
CA ARG A 9 14.22 18.18 -12.99
C ARG A 9 13.47 17.42 -11.90
N PHE A 10 13.57 16.08 -11.91
CA PHE A 10 13.19 15.28 -10.75
C PHE A 10 14.27 15.48 -9.67
N GLU A 11 14.16 16.56 -8.91
CA GLU A 11 14.87 16.67 -7.63
C GLU A 11 14.18 15.69 -6.68
N LEU A 12 14.84 14.55 -6.46
CA LEU A 12 14.38 13.57 -5.48
C LEU A 12 14.56 14.18 -4.09
N ASP A 13 13.50 14.80 -3.59
CA ASP A 13 13.48 15.26 -2.23
C ASP A 13 13.42 14.08 -1.26
N THR A 14 14.52 13.88 -0.53
CA THR A 14 14.66 12.81 0.46
C THR A 14 13.73 13.04 1.66
N ILE A 15 13.41 14.30 1.97
CA ILE A 15 12.48 14.68 3.05
C ILE A 15 11.06 14.25 2.67
N ALA A 16 10.60 14.60 1.47
CA ALA A 16 9.31 14.15 0.96
C ALA A 16 9.19 12.62 0.92
N ILE A 17 10.22 11.89 0.48
CA ILE A 17 10.20 10.41 0.45
C ILE A 17 10.09 9.84 1.87
N ALA A 18 10.87 10.36 2.82
CA ALA A 18 10.82 9.93 4.21
C ALA A 18 9.44 10.18 4.83
N GLY A 19 8.89 11.39 4.67
CA GLY A 19 7.56 11.75 5.16
C GLY A 19 6.45 10.91 4.52
N ALA A 20 6.47 10.75 3.19
CA ALA A 20 5.53 9.89 2.48
C ALA A 20 5.58 8.44 2.96
N SER A 21 6.79 7.88 3.19
CA SER A 21 6.95 6.52 3.68
C SER A 21 6.38 6.33 5.09
N LEU A 22 6.58 7.31 5.97
CA LEU A 22 6.02 7.30 7.33
C LEU A 22 4.49 7.32 7.30
N TRP A 23 3.91 8.23 6.52
CA TRP A 23 2.45 8.30 6.37
C TRP A 23 1.87 7.03 5.75
N SER A 24 2.53 6.47 4.75
CA SER A 24 2.12 5.22 4.11
C SER A 24 2.11 4.06 5.12
N LEU A 25 3.14 3.97 5.95
CA LEU A 25 3.24 2.96 7.01
C LEU A 25 2.17 3.18 8.09
N ALA A 26 1.98 4.41 8.55
CA ALA A 26 0.98 4.74 9.56
C ALA A 26 -0.43 4.36 9.09
N LEU A 27 -0.78 4.69 7.84
CA LEU A 27 -2.07 4.33 7.26
C LEU A 27 -2.21 2.82 7.07
N TYR A 28 -1.16 2.14 6.62
CA TYR A 28 -1.16 0.69 6.44
C TYR A 28 -1.41 -0.05 7.78
N LEU A 29 -0.79 0.42 8.86
CA LEU A 29 -0.98 -0.14 10.20
C LEU A 29 -2.34 0.23 10.80
N GLY A 30 -2.74 1.50 10.68
CA GLY A 30 -3.94 2.02 11.34
C GLY A 30 -5.25 1.56 10.69
N PHE A 31 -5.22 1.23 9.40
CA PHE A 31 -6.40 0.82 8.63
C PHE A 31 -6.33 -0.65 8.19
N SER A 32 -6.07 -1.56 9.14
CA SER A 32 -5.98 -3.01 8.89
C SER A 32 -7.19 -3.59 8.13
N ARG A 33 -8.42 -3.22 8.54
CA ARG A 33 -9.66 -3.63 7.84
C ARG A 33 -9.71 -3.17 6.39
N VAL A 34 -9.20 -1.97 6.10
CA VAL A 34 -9.13 -1.45 4.74
C VAL A 34 -8.08 -2.21 3.94
N ASN A 35 -6.94 -2.53 4.55
CA ASN A 35 -5.91 -3.34 3.90
C ASN A 35 -6.44 -4.73 3.51
N GLU A 36 -7.13 -5.42 4.42
CA GLU A 36 -7.76 -6.72 4.13
C GLU A 36 -8.77 -6.61 2.97
N TRP A 37 -9.62 -5.59 2.99
CA TRP A 37 -10.57 -5.31 1.90
C TRP A 37 -9.86 -5.05 0.56
N VAL A 38 -8.76 -4.29 0.56
CA VAL A 38 -7.93 -4.06 -0.64
C VAL A 38 -7.34 -5.36 -1.16
N ILE A 39 -6.79 -6.20 -0.28
CA ILE A 39 -6.22 -7.51 -0.64
C ILE A 39 -7.30 -8.38 -1.29
N GLU A 40 -8.49 -8.45 -0.72
CA GLU A 40 -9.59 -9.20 -1.33
C GLU A 40 -9.96 -8.67 -2.72
N GLN A 41 -10.07 -7.36 -2.88
CA GLN A 41 -10.46 -6.76 -4.15
C GLN A 41 -9.39 -6.98 -5.22
N LEU A 42 -8.11 -6.85 -4.88
CA LEU A 42 -7.01 -7.13 -5.78
C LEU A 42 -6.94 -8.62 -6.13
N ASN A 43 -7.17 -9.51 -5.17
CA ASN A 43 -7.21 -10.96 -5.42
C ASN A 43 -8.36 -11.32 -6.37
N ARG A 44 -9.56 -10.77 -6.15
CA ARG A 44 -10.70 -10.92 -7.07
C ARG A 44 -10.37 -10.41 -8.48
N TRP A 45 -9.69 -9.27 -8.56
CA TRP A 45 -9.28 -8.69 -9.84
C TRP A 45 -8.23 -9.53 -10.55
N PHE A 46 -7.19 -10.02 -9.85
CA PHE A 46 -6.19 -10.92 -10.44
C PHE A 46 -6.80 -12.23 -10.93
N ASN A 47 -7.69 -12.84 -10.15
CA ASN A 47 -8.40 -14.05 -10.58
C ASN A 47 -9.30 -13.79 -11.80
N PHE A 48 -9.92 -12.60 -11.90
CA PHE A 48 -10.68 -12.20 -13.08
C PHE A 48 -9.78 -11.97 -14.31
N ALA A 49 -8.68 -11.22 -14.14
CA ALA A 49 -7.72 -10.93 -15.19
C ALA A 49 -7.10 -12.22 -15.75
N GLU A 50 -6.74 -13.15 -14.86
CA GLU A 50 -6.23 -14.46 -15.24
C GLU A 50 -7.27 -15.25 -16.03
N ARG A 51 -8.53 -15.30 -15.57
CA ARG A 51 -9.62 -15.96 -16.30
C ARG A 51 -9.87 -15.36 -17.69
N SER A 52 -9.67 -14.05 -17.85
CA SER A 52 -9.83 -13.37 -19.15
C SER A 52 -8.72 -13.69 -20.15
N LEU A 53 -7.56 -14.18 -19.69
CA LEU A 53 -6.44 -14.57 -20.54
C LEU A 53 -6.60 -15.96 -21.17
N TYR A 54 -7.56 -16.78 -20.70
CA TYR A 54 -7.72 -18.17 -21.15
C TYR A 54 -8.90 -18.35 -22.11
N THR A 55 -8.59 -18.88 -23.30
CA THR A 55 -9.58 -19.30 -24.30
C THR A 55 -10.10 -20.74 -24.07
N SER A 56 -9.43 -21.58 -23.24
CA SER A 56 -9.85 -22.97 -22.97
C SER A 56 -9.90 -23.33 -21.47
N GLN A 57 -10.97 -24.00 -21.03
CA GLN A 57 -11.19 -24.35 -19.61
C GLN A 57 -10.24 -25.46 -19.09
N SER A 58 -9.71 -26.31 -19.98
CA SER A 58 -8.90 -27.48 -19.60
C SER A 58 -7.47 -27.13 -19.17
N GLU A 59 -6.91 -26.01 -19.63
CA GLU A 59 -5.60 -25.54 -19.16
C GLU A 59 -5.69 -24.83 -17.80
N PHE A 60 -6.80 -24.14 -17.55
CA PHE A 60 -7.05 -23.42 -16.29
C PHE A 60 -7.16 -24.38 -15.10
N GLU A 61 -7.87 -25.51 -15.25
CA GLU A 61 -8.05 -26.47 -14.15
C GLU A 61 -6.76 -27.18 -13.73
N LYS A 62 -5.80 -27.39 -14.66
CA LYS A 62 -4.53 -28.05 -14.36
C LYS A 62 -3.58 -27.20 -13.50
N THR A 63 -3.62 -25.88 -13.62
CA THR A 63 -2.70 -24.95 -12.93
C THR A 63 -3.37 -24.15 -11.81
N ARG A 64 -4.70 -24.30 -11.64
CA ARG A 64 -5.55 -23.50 -10.76
C ARG A 64 -5.00 -23.29 -9.34
N LYS A 65 -4.68 -24.37 -8.63
CA LYS A 65 -4.31 -24.30 -7.20
C LYS A 65 -2.99 -23.56 -6.97
N ALA A 66 -2.01 -23.75 -7.85
CA ALA A 66 -0.73 -23.06 -7.75
C ALA A 66 -0.87 -21.57 -8.09
N ARG A 67 -1.70 -21.21 -9.07
CA ARG A 67 -1.92 -19.82 -9.49
C ARG A 67 -2.80 -19.03 -8.51
N GLU A 68 -3.83 -19.64 -7.92
CA GLU A 68 -4.63 -19.01 -6.86
C GLU A 68 -3.75 -18.57 -5.68
N SER A 69 -2.78 -19.40 -5.27
CA SER A 69 -1.83 -19.01 -4.22
C SER A 69 -0.89 -17.87 -4.65
N GLN A 70 -0.49 -17.81 -5.93
CA GLN A 70 0.31 -16.71 -6.47
C GLN A 70 -0.49 -15.41 -6.51
N ASN A 71 -1.74 -15.46 -6.96
CA ASN A 71 -2.61 -14.29 -7.01
C ASN A 71 -2.94 -13.77 -5.61
N ALA A 72 -3.12 -14.65 -4.63
CA ALA A 72 -3.27 -14.23 -3.23
C ALA A 72 -1.99 -13.57 -2.68
N PHE A 73 -0.81 -14.10 -3.04
CA PHE A 73 0.47 -13.50 -2.65
C PHE A 73 0.69 -12.13 -3.31
N TYR A 74 0.52 -12.01 -4.62
CA TYR A 74 0.54 -10.73 -5.32
C TYR A 74 -0.53 -9.78 -4.76
N ALA A 75 -1.71 -10.34 -4.43
CA ALA A 75 -2.74 -9.83 -3.55
C ALA A 75 -2.21 -8.91 -2.46
N SER A 76 -1.55 -9.58 -1.52
CA SER A 76 -0.97 -8.98 -0.34
C SER A 76 0.19 -8.04 -0.63
N LEU A 77 0.97 -8.27 -1.68
CA LEU A 77 2.11 -7.41 -2.00
C LEU A 77 1.66 -6.08 -2.62
N PHE A 78 0.72 -6.13 -3.56
CA PHE A 78 0.21 -4.95 -4.25
C PHE A 78 -0.75 -4.12 -3.39
N SER A 79 -1.26 -4.67 -2.28
CA SER A 79 -2.11 -3.92 -1.36
C SER A 79 -1.38 -2.73 -0.71
N ILE A 80 -0.04 -2.73 -0.70
CA ILE A 80 0.79 -1.62 -0.22
C ILE A 80 0.65 -0.38 -1.12
N VAL A 81 0.39 -0.56 -2.42
CA VAL A 81 0.41 0.53 -3.42
C VAL A 81 -0.62 1.63 -3.12
N PRO A 82 -1.90 1.33 -2.83
CA PRO A 82 -2.87 2.35 -2.40
C PRO A 82 -2.38 3.17 -1.20
N PHE A 83 -1.75 2.53 -0.21
CA PHE A 83 -1.23 3.23 0.97
C PHE A 83 -0.04 4.12 0.63
N LEU A 84 0.82 3.71 -0.31
CA LEU A 84 1.90 4.59 -0.82
C LEU A 84 1.34 5.84 -1.48
N VAL A 85 0.29 5.69 -2.30
CA VAL A 85 -0.35 6.83 -2.96
C VAL A 85 -0.97 7.76 -1.92
N VAL A 86 -1.80 7.24 -1.02
CA VAL A 86 -2.49 8.06 -0.01
C VAL A 86 -1.49 8.65 0.98
N GLY A 87 -0.48 7.90 1.41
CA GLY A 87 0.56 8.39 2.33
C GLY A 87 1.39 9.51 1.73
N THR A 88 1.72 9.43 0.43
CA THR A 88 2.37 10.53 -0.30
C THR A 88 1.48 11.76 -0.35
N LEU A 89 0.18 11.58 -0.64
CA LEU A 89 -0.78 12.68 -0.65
C LEU A 89 -0.93 13.32 0.73
N CYS A 90 -0.98 12.53 1.81
CA CYS A 90 -1.04 13.03 3.18
C CYS A 90 0.20 13.87 3.53
N ASN A 91 1.40 13.37 3.22
CA ASN A 91 2.62 14.14 3.45
C ASN A 91 2.61 15.45 2.66
N TRP A 92 2.25 15.39 1.38
CA TRP A 92 2.19 16.56 0.51
C TRP A 92 1.19 17.62 0.98
N VAL A 93 0.01 17.21 1.45
CA VAL A 93 -1.00 18.12 2.01
C VAL A 93 -0.48 18.81 3.27
N LEU A 94 0.19 18.08 4.15
CA LEU A 94 0.76 18.64 5.38
C LEU A 94 1.92 19.58 5.11
N GLU A 95 2.75 19.24 4.14
CA GLU A 95 3.87 20.07 3.69
C GLU A 95 3.38 21.41 3.14
N ILE A 96 2.35 21.41 2.28
CA ILE A 96 1.74 22.65 1.76
C ILE A 96 1.06 23.46 2.88
N SER A 97 0.44 22.80 3.85
CA SER A 97 -0.38 23.48 4.87
C SER A 97 0.44 24.03 6.04
N LEU A 98 1.44 23.27 6.50
CA LEU A 98 2.14 23.48 7.77
C LEU A 98 3.67 23.64 7.60
N GLY A 99 4.21 23.29 6.43
CA GLY A 99 5.64 23.36 6.12
C GLY A 99 6.37 22.01 6.16
N GLU A 100 7.59 21.98 5.61
CA GLU A 100 8.38 20.76 5.35
C GLU A 100 8.62 19.84 6.56
N SER A 101 8.87 20.41 7.75
CA SER A 101 9.20 19.61 8.94
C SER A 101 8.00 18.91 9.57
N TRP A 102 6.78 19.42 9.34
CA TRP A 102 5.58 18.90 9.98
C TRP A 102 5.18 17.53 9.44
N GLY A 103 5.36 17.29 8.14
CA GLY A 103 5.02 16.01 7.50
C GLY A 103 5.72 14.82 8.16
N ILE A 104 7.03 14.95 8.43
CA ILE A 104 7.82 13.91 9.09
C ILE A 104 7.43 13.76 10.56
N SER A 105 7.41 14.84 11.34
CA SER A 105 7.14 14.75 12.78
C SER A 105 5.75 14.17 13.08
N THR A 106 4.73 14.62 12.33
CA THR A 106 3.37 14.09 12.46
C THR A 106 3.27 12.66 11.93
N GLY A 107 4.01 12.31 10.88
CA GLY A 107 4.11 10.93 10.38
C GLY A 107 4.70 9.96 11.41
N ILE A 108 5.74 10.36 12.14
CA ILE A 108 6.30 9.54 13.24
C ILE A 108 5.25 9.31 14.34
N LEU A 109 4.57 10.38 14.77
CA LEU A 109 3.52 10.27 15.79
C LEU A 109 2.35 9.40 15.31
N ALA A 110 1.97 9.53 14.05
CA ALA A 110 0.94 8.70 13.43
C ALA A 110 1.35 7.23 13.39
N CYS A 111 2.60 6.91 13.02
CA CYS A 111 3.14 5.54 13.07
C CYS A 111 3.10 4.97 14.48
N MET A 112 3.51 5.74 15.49
CA MET A 112 3.47 5.30 16.89
C MET A 112 2.03 5.02 17.33
N GLY A 113 1.10 5.95 17.05
CA GLY A 113 -0.31 5.80 17.40
C GLY A 113 -0.97 4.62 16.70
N ALA A 114 -0.75 4.47 15.40
CA ALA A 114 -1.26 3.37 14.60
C ALA A 114 -0.69 2.01 15.06
N GLY A 115 0.60 1.97 15.42
CA GLY A 115 1.23 0.78 15.98
C GLY A 115 0.61 0.34 17.31
N ILE A 116 0.41 1.30 18.23
CA ILE A 116 -0.26 1.03 19.52
C ILE A 116 -1.71 0.56 19.29
N TYR A 117 -2.45 1.24 18.41
CA TYR A 117 -3.82 0.86 18.07
C TYR A 117 -3.90 -0.56 17.52
N GLU A 118 -3.04 -0.91 16.57
CA GLU A 118 -3.04 -2.23 15.94
C GLU A 118 -2.68 -3.34 16.94
N LEU A 119 -1.72 -3.09 17.84
CA LEU A 119 -1.42 -4.02 18.93
C LEU A 119 -2.63 -4.22 19.85
N GLY A 120 -3.29 -3.14 20.27
CA GLY A 120 -4.48 -3.21 21.11
C GLY A 120 -5.65 -3.91 20.43
N ARG A 121 -5.86 -3.68 19.13
CA ARG A 121 -6.90 -4.36 18.34
C ARG A 121 -6.68 -5.87 18.31
N ARG A 122 -5.44 -6.31 18.04
CA ARG A 122 -5.08 -7.74 18.00
C ARG A 122 -5.25 -8.42 19.36
N ASP A 123 -4.86 -7.74 20.43
CA ASP A 123 -5.04 -8.26 21.79
C ASP A 123 -6.52 -8.47 22.13
N GLY A 124 -7.38 -7.51 21.77
CA GLY A 124 -8.83 -7.61 21.90
C GLY A 124 -9.43 -8.77 21.11
N GLU A 125 -8.99 -8.99 19.86
CA GLU A 125 -9.45 -10.12 19.03
C GLU A 125 -8.98 -11.48 19.53
N SER A 126 -7.89 -11.54 20.31
CA SER A 126 -7.35 -12.79 20.87
C SER A 126 -7.95 -13.18 22.22
N SER A 127 -8.60 -12.23 22.90
CA SER A 127 -9.16 -12.40 24.25
C SER A 127 -10.64 -12.79 24.24
N ASP A 128 -11.30 -12.72 23.08
CA ASP A 128 -12.66 -13.21 22.81
C ASP A 128 -12.64 -14.65 22.26
#